data_AF-A0A397JFT4-F1
#
_entry.id   AF-A0A397JFT4-F1
#
_cell.length_a   1.000
_cell.length_b   1.000
_cell.length_c   1.000
_cell.angle_alpha   90.00
_cell.angle_beta   90.00
_cell.angle_gamma   90.00
#
_symmetry.space_group_name_H-M   'P 1'
#
loop_
_entity.id
_entity.type
_entity.pdbx_description
1 polymer ?
#
loop_
_entity_poly.entity_id
_entity_poly.type
_entity_poly.pdbx_seq_one_letter_code
_entity_poly.pdbx_strand_id
1 'polypeptide(L)'
;MNSFDTLLANINRNNIHPPPEIEEVLNFFNSKKPMRDYNRCHTYKIFRYSVAKECKRIGEFNAILIGRTTNHLWNTSTSQEKAEYFNLAQRLYKKNKIYPTRRSSERKSITTVI
;
A
#
# COMPACT_ATOMS: atom_id res chain seq x y z
N MET A 1 8.31 9.00 -28.18
CA MET A 1 8.45 8.91 -26.71
C MET A 1 7.39 7.95 -26.20
N ASN A 2 7.75 6.88 -25.50
CA ASN A 2 6.75 5.98 -24.96
C ASN A 2 6.17 6.58 -23.65
N SER A 3 4.92 6.26 -23.32
CA SER A 3 4.25 6.79 -22.11
C SER A 3 4.90 6.34 -20.82
N PHE A 4 5.61 5.20 -20.84
CA PHE A 4 6.28 4.61 -19.70
C PHE A 4 7.56 5.37 -19.30
N ASP A 5 8.45 5.66 -20.25
CA ASP A 5 9.70 6.39 -20.05
C ASP A 5 9.41 7.84 -19.64
N THR A 6 8.36 8.43 -20.22
CA THR A 6 7.89 9.77 -19.83
C THR A 6 7.43 9.78 -18.37
N LEU A 7 6.64 8.78 -17.96
CA LEU A 7 6.21 8.63 -16.58
C LEU A 7 7.40 8.41 -15.63
N LEU A 8 8.35 7.56 -16.03
CA LEU A 8 9.53 7.26 -15.21
C LEU A 8 10.42 8.50 -15.01
N ALA A 9 10.59 9.33 -16.04
CA ALA A 9 11.37 10.57 -15.97
C ALA A 9 10.71 11.63 -15.07
N ASN A 10 9.37 11.63 -14.98
CA ASN A 10 8.61 12.62 -14.21
C ASN A 10 8.39 12.24 -12.75
N ILE A 11 8.65 10.98 -12.36
CA ILE A 11 8.51 10.54 -10.97
C ILE A 11 9.62 11.12 -10.11
N ASN A 12 9.23 11.76 -9.01
CA ASN A 12 10.17 12.18 -8.00
C ASN A 12 10.36 11.08 -6.94
N ARG A 13 11.53 10.44 -6.92
CA ARG A 13 11.87 9.40 -5.92
C ARG A 13 11.82 9.90 -4.48
N ASN A 14 12.03 11.19 -4.24
CA ASN A 14 11.94 11.79 -2.90
C ASN A 14 10.49 11.85 -2.37
N ASN A 15 9.49 11.65 -3.24
CA ASN A 15 8.09 11.50 -2.84
C ASN A 15 7.70 10.03 -2.61
N ILE A 16 8.61 9.09 -2.91
CA ILE A 16 8.45 7.65 -2.70
C ILE A 16 9.29 7.20 -1.50
N HIS A 17 10.44 7.82 -1.25
CA HIS A 17 11.33 7.53 -0.13
C HIS A 17 11.51 8.77 0.74
N PRO A 18 11.42 8.66 2.08
CA PRO A 18 11.13 7.44 2.85
C PRO A 18 9.67 6.96 2.72
N PRO A 19 9.32 5.79 3.26
CA PRO A 19 7.93 5.32 3.30
C PRO A 19 6.99 6.31 4.02
N PRO A 20 5.69 6.32 3.69
CA PRO A 20 4.70 7.16 4.37
C PRO A 20 4.50 6.79 5.84
N GLU A 21 3.83 7.68 6.57
CA GLU A 21 3.51 7.45 7.98
C GLU A 21 2.64 6.21 8.20
N ILE A 22 2.84 5.56 9.34
CA ILE A 22 2.16 4.30 9.65
C ILE A 22 0.64 4.46 9.74
N GLU A 23 0.15 5.58 10.29
CA GLU A 23 -1.28 5.91 10.36
C GLU A 23 -1.91 6.07 8.98
N GLU A 24 -1.22 6.73 8.05
CA GLU A 24 -1.68 6.92 6.67
C GLU A 24 -1.89 5.55 5.99
N VAL A 25 -0.89 4.68 6.12
CA VAL A 25 -0.90 3.35 5.52
C VAL A 25 -1.96 2.45 6.16
N LEU A 26 -2.15 2.52 7.49
CA LEU A 26 -3.23 1.81 8.19
C LEU A 26 -4.60 2.25 7.70
N ASN A 27 -4.85 3.56 7.61
CA ASN A 27 -6.12 4.10 7.14
C ASN A 27 -6.42 3.64 5.71
N PHE A 28 -5.42 3.64 4.83
CA PHE A 28 -5.56 3.12 3.48
C PHE A 28 -5.95 1.64 3.46
N PHE A 29 -5.27 0.77 4.21
CA PHE A 29 -5.59 -0.66 4.22
C PHE A 29 -6.92 -0.99 4.91
N ASN A 30 -7.29 -0.25 5.96
CA ASN A 30 -8.56 -0.42 6.67
C ASN A 30 -9.76 0.03 5.83
N SER A 31 -9.59 1.03 4.96
CA SER A 31 -10.63 1.48 4.03
C SER A 31 -10.95 0.47 2.91
N LYS A 32 -10.09 -0.55 2.73
CA LYS A 32 -10.28 -1.60 1.72
C LYS A 32 -10.93 -2.82 2.35
N LYS A 33 -11.73 -3.55 1.57
CA LYS A 33 -12.27 -4.85 1.99
C LYS A 33 -11.10 -5.71 2.50
N PRO A 34 -11.28 -6.45 3.61
CA PRO A 34 -10.22 -7.28 4.18
C PRO A 34 -9.67 -8.19 3.09
N MET A 35 -8.40 -8.00 2.73
CA MET A 35 -7.75 -8.88 1.78
C MET A 35 -7.65 -10.26 2.44
N ARG A 36 -8.10 -11.30 1.73
CA ARG A 36 -8.13 -12.68 2.25
C ARG A 36 -6.77 -13.17 2.79
N ASP A 37 -5.67 -12.59 2.30
CA ASP A 37 -4.29 -12.93 2.71
C ASP A 37 -3.58 -11.72 3.36
N TYR A 38 -3.72 -11.60 4.69
CA TYR A 38 -2.91 -10.69 5.49
C TYR A 38 -1.41 -11.08 5.52
N ASN A 39 -1.07 -12.31 5.13
CA ASN A 39 0.30 -12.83 5.25
C ASN A 39 1.19 -12.57 4.03
N ARG A 40 0.63 -12.10 2.90
CA ARG A 40 1.39 -11.89 1.64
C ARG A 40 1.88 -10.44 1.51
N CYS A 41 3.19 -10.29 1.78
CA CYS A 41 4.11 -9.21 1.45
C CYS A 41 3.54 -7.78 1.56
N HIS A 42 3.49 -7.25 2.78
CA HIS A 42 3.13 -5.86 3.04
C HIS A 42 4.13 -4.86 2.45
N THR A 43 5.42 -5.17 2.43
CA THR A 43 6.49 -4.27 1.98
C THR A 43 6.25 -3.74 0.56
N TYR A 44 6.11 -4.63 -0.43
CA TYR A 44 5.88 -4.24 -1.81
C TYR A 44 4.52 -3.52 -2.00
N LYS A 45 3.49 -3.88 -1.22
CA LYS A 45 2.19 -3.21 -1.29
C LYS A 45 2.25 -1.77 -0.77
N ILE A 46 2.99 -1.54 0.31
CA ILE A 46 3.21 -0.19 0.85
C ILE A 46 4.04 0.64 -0.14
N PHE A 47 5.08 0.05 -0.73
CA PHE A 47 5.84 0.68 -1.80
C PHE A 47 4.96 1.07 -3.00
N ARG A 48 4.12 0.13 -3.47
CA ARG A 48 3.15 0.37 -4.54
C ARG A 48 2.17 1.49 -4.20
N TYR A 49 1.78 1.62 -2.93
CA TYR A 49 0.94 2.72 -2.48
C TYR A 49 1.64 4.07 -2.68
N SER A 50 2.90 4.21 -2.25
CA SER A 50 3.68 5.43 -2.44
C SER A 50 3.89 5.79 -3.91
N VAL A 51 4.23 4.81 -4.74
CA VAL A 51 4.36 5.01 -6.20
C VAL A 51 3.02 5.47 -6.79
N ALA A 52 1.91 4.82 -6.43
CA ALA A 52 0.60 5.21 -6.91
C ALA A 52 0.18 6.62 -6.43
N LYS A 53 0.57 7.02 -5.21
CA LYS A 53 0.34 8.36 -4.68
C LYS A 53 1.11 9.41 -5.50
N GLU A 54 2.37 9.15 -5.80
CA GLU A 54 3.19 10.03 -6.64
C GLU A 54 2.68 10.11 -8.08
N CYS A 55 2.35 8.97 -8.71
CA CYS A 55 1.76 8.97 -10.05
C CYS A 55 0.49 9.82 -10.12
N LYS A 56 -0.40 9.70 -9.13
CA LYS A 56 -1.61 10.52 -9.06
C LYS A 56 -1.32 12.00 -8.89
N ARG A 57 -0.29 12.37 -8.12
CA ARG A 57 0.14 13.76 -7.93
C ARG A 57 0.55 14.42 -9.26
N ILE A 58 1.17 13.66 -10.16
CA ILE A 58 1.56 14.12 -11.50
C ILE A 58 0.49 13.87 -12.58
N GLY A 59 -0.72 13.46 -12.18
CA GLY A 59 -1.86 13.30 -13.09
C GLY A 59 -1.94 11.95 -13.81
N GLU A 60 -1.17 10.95 -13.41
CA GLU A 60 -1.23 9.60 -13.99
C GLU A 60 -2.12 8.66 -13.15
N PHE A 61 -3.10 8.06 -13.82
CA PHE A 61 -4.12 7.19 -13.21
C PHE A 61 -4.21 5.80 -13.86
N ASN A 62 -3.48 5.56 -14.95
CA ASN A 62 -3.47 4.30 -15.67
C ASN A 62 -2.82 3.20 -14.80
N ALA A 63 -3.66 2.29 -14.30
CA ALA A 63 -3.24 1.22 -13.40
C ALA A 63 -2.17 0.30 -14.01
N ILE A 64 -2.14 0.12 -15.33
CA ILE A 64 -1.14 -0.68 -16.03
C ILE A 64 0.22 0.03 -15.99
N LEU A 65 0.25 1.32 -16.31
CA LEU A 65 1.48 2.12 -16.26
C LEU A 65 2.02 2.24 -14.84
N ILE A 66 1.16 2.49 -13.85
CA ILE A 66 1.54 2.51 -12.44
C ILE A 66 2.13 1.16 -12.01
N GLY A 67 1.53 0.04 -12.43
CA GLY A 67 2.03 -1.30 -12.15
C GLY A 67 3.43 -1.56 -12.73
N ARG A 68 3.62 -1.24 -14.01
CA ARG A 68 4.93 -1.36 -14.68
C ARG A 68 5.99 -0.50 -14.00
N THR A 69 5.63 0.74 -13.65
CA THR A 69 6.53 1.69 -13.02
C THR A 69 6.90 1.28 -11.61
N THR A 70 5.93 0.76 -10.84
CA THR A 70 6.19 0.17 -9.53
C THR A 70 7.20 -0.98 -9.63
N ASN A 71 7.04 -1.90 -10.60
CA ASN A 71 7.98 -3.01 -10.79
C ASN A 71 9.40 -2.52 -11.13
N HIS A 72 9.50 -1.56 -12.04
CA HIS A 72 10.78 -0.99 -12.43
C HIS A 72 11.48 -0.30 -11.24
N LEU A 73 10.76 0.55 -10.53
CA LEU A 73 11.30 1.26 -9.37
C LEU A 73 11.68 0.29 -8.25
N TRP A 74 10.86 -0.72 -7.96
CA TRP A 74 11.19 -1.73 -6.94
C TRP A 74 12.47 -2.51 -7.29
N ASN A 75 12.64 -2.89 -8.55
CA ASN A 75 13.84 -3.63 -8.99
C ASN A 75 15.10 -2.76 -8.95
N THR A 76 14.96 -1.45 -9.17
CA THR A 76 16.06 -0.48 -9.09
C THR A 76 16.24 0.15 -7.70
N SER A 77 15.36 -0.14 -6.74
CA SER A 77 15.51 0.31 -5.36
C SER A 77 16.69 -0.37 -4.66
N THR A 78 17.43 0.43 -3.89
CA THR A 78 18.54 0.00 -3.06
C THR A 78 18.06 -0.90 -1.92
N SER A 79 18.98 -1.67 -1.34
CA SER A 79 18.69 -2.49 -0.16
C SER A 79 18.21 -1.65 1.03
N GLN A 80 18.76 -0.44 1.19
CA GLN A 80 18.38 0.49 2.26
C GLN A 80 16.93 0.98 2.09
N GLU A 81 16.58 1.44 0.89
CA GLU A 81 15.21 1.85 0.56
C GLU A 81 14.21 0.72 0.83
N LYS A 82 14.55 -0.52 0.42
CA LYS A 82 13.71 -1.70 0.69
C LYS A 82 13.59 -2.03 2.18
N ALA A 83 14.66 -1.83 2.95
CA ALA A 83 14.69 -2.08 4.38
C ALA A 83 13.76 -1.12 5.14
N GLU A 84 13.66 0.15 4.74
CA GLU A 84 12.72 1.10 5.36
C GLU A 84 11.26 0.67 5.19
N TYR A 85 10.89 0.27 3.97
CA TYR A 85 9.55 -0.29 3.71
C TYR A 85 9.29 -1.57 4.51
N PHE A 86 10.31 -2.40 4.69
CA PHE A 86 10.20 -3.63 5.48
C PHE A 86 10.01 -3.31 6.97
N ASN A 87 10.75 -2.34 7.51
CA ASN A 87 10.58 -1.86 8.88
C ASN A 87 9.17 -1.32 9.12
N LEU A 88 8.62 -0.56 8.17
CA LEU A 88 7.24 -0.08 8.25
C LEU A 88 6.22 -1.25 8.22
N ALA A 89 6.41 -2.21 7.32
CA ALA A 89 5.59 -3.42 7.26
C ALA A 89 5.57 -4.19 8.59
N GLN A 90 6.74 -4.32 9.26
CA GLN A 90 6.81 -4.94 10.58
C GLN A 90 6.06 -4.16 11.65
N ARG A 91 6.20 -2.83 11.68
CA ARG A 91 5.47 -1.97 12.63
C ARG A 91 3.96 -2.08 12.44
N LEU A 92 3.49 -2.13 11.20
CA LEU A 92 2.08 -2.34 10.85
C LEU A 92 1.56 -3.69 11.34
N TYR A 93 2.36 -4.75 11.16
CA TYR A 93 2.01 -6.08 11.65
C TYR A 93 1.88 -6.11 13.18
N LYS A 94 2.86 -5.52 13.90
CA LYS A 94 2.80 -5.39 15.36
C LYS A 94 1.56 -4.60 15.82
N LYS A 95 1.26 -3.47 15.18
CA LYS A 95 0.12 -2.61 15.53
C LYS A 95 -1.23 -3.29 15.26
N ASN A 96 -1.38 -4.03 14.17
CA ASN A 96 -2.60 -4.82 13.89
C ASN A 96 -2.80 -6.00 14.86
N LYS A 97 -1.73 -6.59 15.42
CA LYS A 97 -1.86 -7.60 16.49
C LYS A 97 -2.28 -6.97 17.83
N ILE A 98 -1.86 -5.74 18.10
CA ILE A 98 -2.19 -5.01 19.34
C ILE A 98 -3.61 -4.41 19.27
N TYR A 99 -4.05 -3.96 18.09
CA TYR A 99 -5.41 -3.49 17.83
C TYR A 99 -6.07 -4.39 16.78
N PRO A 100 -6.47 -5.63 17.12
CA PRO A 100 -7.25 -6.44 16.20
C PRO A 100 -8.51 -5.66 15.85
N THR A 101 -8.67 -5.30 14.59
CA THR A 101 -9.86 -4.59 14.08
C THR A 101 -11.08 -5.38 14.56
N ARG A 102 -11.86 -4.77 15.46
CA ARG A 102 -13.02 -5.40 16.11
C ARG A 102 -13.95 -5.86 14.99
N ARG A 103 -14.00 -7.18 14.75
CA ARG A 103 -15.01 -7.81 13.88
C ARG A 103 -16.37 -7.30 14.36
N SER A 104 -17.13 -6.67 13.47
CA SER A 104 -18.56 -6.44 13.66
C SER A 104 -19.28 -7.79 13.62
N SER A 105 -19.18 -8.55 14.70
CA SER A 105 -20.15 -9.57 15.08
C SER A 105 -21.39 -8.89 15.62
N GLU A 106 -22.14 -8.22 14.75
CA GLU A 106 -23.55 -7.89 14.95
C GLU A 106 -24.33 -8.40 13.75
N ARG A 107 -24.44 -9.72 13.64
CA ARG A 107 -25.65 -10.32 13.10
C ARG A 107 -26.58 -10.49 14.30
N LYS A 108 -27.44 -9.50 14.53
CA LYS A 108 -28.60 -9.66 15.42
C LYS A 108 -29.44 -10.79 14.83
N SER A 109 -29.51 -11.91 15.53
CA SER A 109 -30.44 -12.99 15.23
C SER A 109 -31.85 -12.43 15.36
N ILE A 110 -32.56 -12.31 14.24
CA ILE A 110 -34.01 -12.17 14.24
C ILE A 110 -34.54 -13.58 14.45
N THR A 111 -34.83 -13.94 15.70
CA THR A 111 -35.65 -15.11 16.00
C THR A 111 -37.10 -14.68 15.88
N THR A 112 -37.74 -15.04 14.76
CA THR A 112 -39.18 -14.97 14.61
C THR A 112 -39.82 -15.91 15.63
N VAL A 113 -40.68 -15.37 16.48
CA VAL A 113 -41.60 -16.12 17.34
C VAL A 113 -42.71 -16.66 16.45
N ILE A 114 -42.90 -17.97 16.46
CA ILE A 114 -44.16 -18.65 16.10
C ILE A 114 -44.50 -19.57 17.26
#